data_AF-A0A6F7W643-F1
#
_entry.id   AF-A0A6F7W643-F1
#
_cell.length_a   1.000
_cell.length_b   1.000
_cell.length_c   1.000
_cell.angle_alpha   90.00
_cell.angle_beta   90.00
_cell.angle_gamma   90.00
#
_symmetry.space_group_name_H-M   'P 1'
#
loop_
_entity.id
_entity.type
_entity.pdbx_description
1 polymer ?
#
loop_
_entity_poly.entity_id
_entity_poly.type
_entity_poly.pdbx_seq_one_letter_code
_entity_poly.pdbx_strand_id
1 'polypeptide(L)'
;MSTDPPRRLSLATLPGVPAESRPPIDPRALRPRIVHLGIGAFHRAHQALYTQAAEAAHGGGWGIAGVTQRSRSVVDALRPQDGLYSFTERRPEDGATRVVGTVTEVLHAADDGARLDALLASPEVTVVSLTVTEKGYRRDAATGGLALEDPLVRGDLEGRPAPASVAGQLAAGL
;
A
#
# COMPACT_ATOMS: atom_id res chain seq x y z
N MET A 1 35.42 12.43 -0.22
CA MET A 1 34.17 11.66 -0.42
C MET A 1 33.79 11.07 0.92
N SER A 2 32.58 11.33 1.42
CA SER A 2 32.12 10.78 2.71
C SER A 2 32.02 9.25 2.62
N THR A 3 32.63 8.55 3.57
CA THR A 3 32.67 7.08 3.68
C THR A 3 31.51 6.50 4.48
N ASP A 4 30.57 7.35 4.91
CA ASP A 4 29.41 6.92 5.67
C ASP A 4 28.44 6.18 4.73
N PRO A 5 27.94 4.99 5.09
CA PRO A 5 26.97 4.28 4.27
C PRO A 5 25.74 5.18 4.02
N PRO A 6 25.16 5.16 2.81
CA PRO A 6 24.01 6.00 2.51
C PRO A 6 22.89 5.72 3.51
N ARG A 7 22.47 6.77 4.22
CA ARG A 7 21.42 6.64 5.24
C ARG A 7 20.13 6.20 4.57
N ARG A 8 19.48 5.19 5.14
CA ARG A 8 18.18 4.72 4.67
C ARG A 8 17.17 5.87 4.71
N LEU A 9 16.35 5.98 3.67
CA LEU A 9 15.24 6.94 3.64
C LEU A 9 14.26 6.63 4.77
N SER A 10 13.81 7.66 5.48
CA SER A 10 12.84 7.61 6.58
C SER A 10 12.37 9.04 6.86
N LEU A 11 11.33 9.21 7.68
CA LEU A 11 10.90 10.53 8.14
C LEU A 11 12.01 11.28 8.90
N ALA A 12 12.88 10.55 9.61
CA ALA A 12 14.00 11.12 10.33
C ALA A 12 15.13 11.60 9.41
N THR A 13 15.36 10.92 8.29
CA THR A 13 16.42 11.26 7.33
C THR A 13 15.93 12.14 6.17
N LEU A 14 14.61 12.31 6.03
CA LEU A 14 13.98 13.14 5.00
C LEU A 14 14.52 14.59 4.92
N PRO A 15 14.86 15.29 6.03
CA PRO A 15 15.49 16.61 5.95
C PRO A 15 16.84 16.64 5.21
N GLY A 16 17.51 15.48 5.05
CA GLY A 16 18.75 15.34 4.28
C GLY A 16 18.56 15.10 2.78
N VAL A 17 17.33 14.87 2.31
CA VAL A 17 17.01 14.73 0.88
C VAL A 17 16.97 16.13 0.23
N PRO A 18 17.42 16.34 -1.02
CA PRO A 18 17.25 17.61 -1.74
C PRO A 18 15.79 18.07 -1.72
N ALA A 19 15.55 19.37 -1.53
CA ALA A 19 14.21 19.90 -1.29
C ALA A 19 13.25 19.60 -2.45
N GLU A 20 13.75 19.68 -3.69
CA GLU A 20 13.07 19.36 -4.93
C GLU A 20 12.67 17.87 -5.07
N SER A 21 13.34 16.99 -4.32
CA SER A 21 13.06 15.55 -4.31
C SER A 21 12.20 15.11 -3.13
N ARG A 22 11.90 15.98 -2.15
CA ARG A 22 11.03 15.63 -1.00
C ARG A 22 9.57 15.51 -1.44
N PRO A 23 8.71 14.84 -0.66
CA PRO A 23 7.27 14.89 -0.89
C PRO A 23 6.79 16.35 -0.78
N PRO A 24 5.86 16.79 -1.64
CA PRO A 24 5.27 18.13 -1.58
C PRO A 24 4.26 18.30 -0.43
N ILE A 25 4.15 17.31 0.45
CA ILE A 25 3.23 17.20 1.59
C ILE A 25 4.01 16.74 2.81
N ASP A 26 3.55 17.05 4.03
CA ASP A 26 4.11 16.41 5.24
C ASP A 26 3.43 15.05 5.45
N PRO A 27 4.15 13.92 5.30
CA PRO A 27 3.56 12.59 5.51
C PRO A 27 2.97 12.40 6.91
N ARG A 28 3.45 13.15 7.92
CA ARG A 28 2.95 13.07 9.31
C ARG A 28 1.55 13.64 9.48
N ALA A 29 1.12 14.50 8.55
CA ALA A 29 -0.22 15.08 8.55
C ALA A 29 -1.29 14.13 8.00
N LEU A 30 -0.89 13.03 7.36
CA LEU A 30 -1.80 12.09 6.70
C LEU A 30 -2.33 11.05 7.68
N ARG A 31 -3.50 10.50 7.38
CA ARG A 31 -4.09 9.34 8.09
C ARG A 31 -4.55 8.31 7.06
N PRO A 32 -4.54 7.00 7.38
CA PRO A 32 -5.12 6.00 6.50
C PRO A 32 -6.59 6.32 6.20
N ARG A 33 -6.86 6.76 4.97
CA ARG A 33 -8.20 6.96 4.40
C ARG A 33 -8.47 6.02 3.22
N ILE A 34 -7.40 5.43 2.69
CA ILE A 34 -7.43 4.43 1.63
C ILE A 34 -6.75 3.16 2.15
N VAL A 35 -7.40 2.01 2.00
CA VAL A 35 -6.73 0.71 2.06
C VAL A 35 -6.42 0.25 0.65
N HIS A 36 -5.18 -0.14 0.38
CA HIS A 36 -4.78 -0.70 -0.91
C HIS A 36 -4.36 -2.16 -0.78
N LEU A 37 -5.17 -3.08 -1.31
CA LEU A 37 -4.86 -4.50 -1.37
C LEU A 37 -4.00 -4.79 -2.60
N GLY A 38 -2.74 -5.17 -2.38
CA GLY A 38 -1.77 -5.44 -3.42
C GLY A 38 -0.79 -4.29 -3.59
N ILE A 39 -0.03 -3.91 -2.55
CA ILE A 39 1.01 -2.85 -2.64
C ILE A 39 2.23 -3.30 -3.47
N GLY A 40 2.01 -3.51 -4.78
CA GLY A 40 3.02 -3.84 -5.76
C GLY A 40 3.75 -2.62 -6.33
N ALA A 41 4.62 -2.88 -7.30
CA ALA A 41 5.34 -1.81 -8.02
C ALA A 41 4.38 -0.89 -8.77
N PHE A 42 3.36 -1.44 -9.44
CA PHE A 42 2.37 -0.64 -10.18
C PHE A 42 1.62 0.32 -9.26
N HIS A 43 1.15 -0.16 -8.10
CA HIS A 43 0.49 0.70 -7.13
C HIS A 43 1.34 1.91 -6.72
N ARG A 44 2.58 1.62 -6.32
CA ARG A 44 3.56 2.63 -5.91
C ARG A 44 3.95 3.58 -7.05
N ALA A 45 3.94 3.10 -8.29
CA ALA A 45 4.23 3.92 -9.46
C ALA A 45 3.00 4.63 -10.05
N HIS A 46 1.80 4.45 -9.49
CA HIS A 46 0.57 4.99 -10.07
C HIS A 46 -0.36 5.60 -9.02
N GLN A 47 -1.22 4.81 -8.35
CA GLN A 47 -2.25 5.34 -7.44
C GLN A 47 -1.62 6.16 -6.31
N ALA A 48 -0.52 5.69 -5.71
CA ALA A 48 0.16 6.43 -4.65
C ALA A 48 0.71 7.80 -5.11
N LEU A 49 1.17 7.90 -6.36
CA LEU A 49 1.65 9.16 -6.94
C LEU A 49 0.51 10.15 -7.17
N TYR A 50 -0.63 9.66 -7.68
CA TYR A 50 -1.82 10.48 -7.88
C TYR A 50 -2.44 10.93 -6.55
N THR A 51 -2.48 10.08 -5.54
CA THR A 51 -2.88 10.49 -4.18
C THR A 51 -1.96 11.57 -3.64
N GLN A 52 -0.64 11.47 -3.86
CA GLN A 52 0.30 12.52 -3.42
C GLN A 52 0.08 13.84 -4.12
N ALA A 53 -0.14 13.81 -5.43
CA ALA A 53 -0.42 15.01 -6.21
C ALA A 53 -1.75 15.66 -5.78
N ALA A 54 -2.79 14.86 -5.57
CA ALA A 54 -4.09 15.34 -5.12
C ALA A 54 -4.03 15.95 -3.71
N GLU A 55 -3.34 15.29 -2.77
CA GLU A 55 -3.14 15.82 -1.42
C GLU A 55 -2.34 17.12 -1.43
N ALA A 56 -1.31 17.23 -2.28
CA ALA A 56 -0.55 18.47 -2.43
C ALA A 56 -1.40 19.63 -2.99
N ALA A 57 -2.35 19.32 -3.88
CA ALA A 57 -3.19 20.32 -4.53
C ALA A 57 -4.40 20.73 -3.68
N HIS A 58 -4.97 19.80 -2.89
CA HIS A 58 -6.27 19.98 -2.26
C HIS A 58 -6.32 19.64 -0.77
N GLY A 59 -5.27 19.03 -0.22
CA GLY A 59 -5.26 18.52 1.16
C GLY A 59 -6.31 17.41 1.40
N GLY A 60 -6.68 17.24 2.66
CA GLY A 60 -7.66 16.25 3.12
C GLY A 60 -7.08 15.16 4.01
N GLY A 61 -5.75 15.10 4.14
CA GLY A 61 -5.06 14.14 5.00
C GLY A 61 -5.12 12.71 4.47
N TRP A 62 -5.12 12.52 3.14
CA TRP A 62 -5.28 11.23 2.48
C TRP A 62 -3.99 10.39 2.51
N GLY A 63 -3.89 9.51 3.51
CA GLY A 63 -2.89 8.46 3.60
C GLY A 63 -3.40 7.10 3.09
N ILE A 64 -2.47 6.28 2.63
CA ILE A 64 -2.70 4.92 2.13
C ILE A 64 -2.12 3.91 3.13
N ALA A 65 -2.95 2.98 3.60
CA ALA A 65 -2.49 1.73 4.18
C ALA A 65 -2.34 0.68 3.07
N GLY A 66 -1.09 0.36 2.73
CA GLY A 66 -0.78 -0.62 1.69
C GLY A 66 -0.65 -2.03 2.25
N VAL A 67 -1.30 -3.01 1.64
CA VAL A 67 -1.34 -4.39 2.11
C VAL A 67 -0.71 -5.33 1.08
N THR A 68 0.25 -6.15 1.49
CA THR A 68 0.79 -7.25 0.69
C THR A 68 0.19 -8.58 1.15
N GLN A 69 -0.21 -9.41 0.18
CA GLN A 69 -0.99 -10.64 0.39
C GLN A 69 -0.10 -11.89 0.35
N ARG A 70 1.14 -11.77 -0.12
CA ARG A 70 1.99 -12.94 -0.43
C ARG A 70 3.29 -12.98 0.34
N SER A 71 4.07 -11.90 0.28
CA SER A 71 5.41 -11.84 0.86
C SER A 71 5.57 -10.61 1.72
N ARG A 72 6.29 -10.77 2.83
CA ARG A 72 6.73 -9.69 3.73
C ARG A 72 7.80 -8.79 3.12
N SER A 73 8.38 -9.12 1.96
CA SER A 73 9.49 -8.35 1.38
C SER A 73 9.17 -6.86 1.22
N VAL A 74 7.94 -6.49 0.86
CA VAL A 74 7.52 -5.09 0.78
C VAL A 74 7.40 -4.44 2.16
N VAL A 75 6.91 -5.17 3.15
CA VAL A 75 6.86 -4.73 4.55
C VAL A 75 8.26 -4.46 5.08
N ASP A 76 9.17 -5.42 4.93
CA ASP A 76 10.54 -5.33 5.42
C ASP A 76 11.34 -4.21 4.70
N ALA A 77 10.98 -3.92 3.44
CA ALA A 77 11.55 -2.82 2.68
C ALA A 77 11.02 -1.44 3.10
N LEU A 78 9.71 -1.30 3.35
CA LEU A 78 9.07 0.01 3.53
C LEU A 78 8.83 0.42 4.98
N ARG A 79 8.56 -0.51 5.91
CA ARG A 79 8.31 -0.17 7.32
C ARG A 79 9.47 0.57 7.97
N PRO A 80 10.74 0.15 7.82
CA PRO A 80 11.86 0.88 8.42
C PRO A 80 12.11 2.26 7.79
N GLN A 81 11.35 2.59 6.73
CA GLN A 81 11.38 3.88 6.04
C GLN A 81 10.11 4.70 6.30
N ASP A 82 9.30 4.32 7.29
CA ASP A 82 8.02 4.97 7.59
C ASP A 82 7.05 4.99 6.40
N GLY A 83 7.13 3.97 5.53
CA GLY A 83 6.35 3.89 4.29
C GLY A 83 6.89 4.72 3.13
N LEU A 84 7.93 5.54 3.35
CA LEU A 84 8.56 6.33 2.30
C LEU A 84 9.32 5.46 1.30
N TYR A 85 9.29 5.86 0.03
CA TYR A 85 10.14 5.27 -1.02
C TYR A 85 10.46 6.30 -2.10
N SER A 86 11.49 6.02 -2.89
CA SER A 86 11.83 6.80 -4.08
C SER A 86 11.08 6.28 -5.31
N PHE A 87 10.52 7.19 -6.09
CA PHE A 87 10.04 6.96 -7.45
C PHE A 87 10.97 7.65 -8.43
N THR A 88 11.54 6.88 -9.37
CA THR A 88 12.38 7.42 -10.45
C THR A 88 11.63 7.32 -11.76
N GLU A 89 11.29 8.47 -12.31
CA GLU A 89 10.79 8.58 -13.67
C GLU A 89 11.97 8.60 -14.65
N ARG A 90 11.92 7.73 -15.66
CA ARG A 90 12.92 7.69 -16.73
C ARG A 90 12.31 8.25 -18.00
N ARG A 91 12.88 9.35 -18.49
CA ARG A 91 12.54 10.00 -19.76
C ARG A 91 13.80 10.10 -20.62
N PRO A 92 13.68 10.21 -21.96
CA PRO A 92 14.85 10.29 -22.84
C PRO A 92 15.80 11.46 -22.53
N GLU A 93 15.27 12.58 -22.06
CA GLU A 93 16.05 13.82 -21.90
C GLU A 93 16.20 14.23 -20.44
N ASP A 94 15.14 14.06 -19.61
CA ASP A 94 15.16 14.47 -18.20
C ASP A 94 14.38 13.50 -17.29
N GLY A 95 15.09 12.55 -16.69
CA GLY A 95 14.55 11.72 -15.61
C GLY A 95 14.59 12.43 -14.26
N ALA A 96 13.65 12.09 -13.36
CA ALA A 96 13.59 12.69 -12.03
C ALA A 96 13.35 11.62 -10.96
N THR A 97 14.04 11.76 -9.82
CA THR A 97 13.77 10.94 -8.63
C THR A 97 13.16 11.80 -7.55
N ARG A 98 12.02 11.35 -7.02
CA ARG A 98 11.29 12.01 -5.94
C ARG A 98 10.85 11.00 -4.89
N VAL A 99 10.70 11.47 -3.66
CA VAL A 99 10.16 10.69 -2.57
C VAL A 99 8.64 10.70 -2.63
N VAL A 100 8.05 9.53 -2.40
CA VAL A 100 6.62 9.36 -2.19
C VAL A 100 6.37 9.14 -0.70
N GLY A 101 5.45 9.90 -0.15
CA GLY A 101 5.12 9.92 1.28
C GLY A 101 3.65 9.69 1.61
N THR A 102 2.82 9.30 0.64
CA THR A 102 1.39 9.01 0.88
C THR A 102 1.10 7.63 1.43
N VAL A 103 2.06 6.71 1.40
CA VAL A 103 1.94 5.40 2.04
C VAL A 103 2.27 5.56 3.52
N THR A 104 1.26 5.59 4.37
CA THR A 104 1.36 5.86 5.81
C THR A 104 1.50 4.59 6.64
N GLU A 105 1.00 3.46 6.14
CA GLU A 105 1.11 2.16 6.78
C GLU A 105 1.38 1.08 5.72
N VAL A 106 2.15 0.05 6.08
CA VAL A 106 2.42 -1.11 5.21
C VAL A 106 2.18 -2.37 6.02
N LEU A 107 1.28 -3.23 5.56
CA LEU A 107 0.80 -4.41 6.26
C LEU A 107 1.07 -5.69 5.44
N HIS A 108 1.40 -6.77 6.11
CA HIS A 108 1.33 -8.12 5.56
C HIS A 108 0.04 -8.76 6.05
N ALA A 109 -0.83 -9.15 5.11
CA ALA A 109 -2.18 -9.60 5.46
C ALA A 109 -2.21 -10.77 6.46
N ALA A 110 -1.24 -11.69 6.38
CA ALA A 110 -1.17 -12.82 7.29
C ALA A 110 -0.68 -12.46 8.70
N ASP A 111 0.21 -11.46 8.84
CA ASP A 111 0.79 -11.10 10.15
C ASP A 111 0.00 -10.00 10.84
N ASP A 112 -0.61 -9.11 10.06
CA ASP A 112 -1.25 -7.88 10.53
C ASP A 112 -2.76 -7.88 10.31
N GLY A 113 -3.39 -9.07 10.23
CA GLY A 113 -4.81 -9.25 9.93
C GLY A 113 -5.73 -8.40 10.83
N ALA A 114 -5.51 -8.42 12.14
CA ALA A 114 -6.30 -7.62 13.08
C ALA A 114 -6.21 -6.11 12.81
N ARG A 115 -5.05 -5.60 12.34
CA ARG A 115 -4.90 -4.19 11.96
C ARG A 115 -5.61 -3.90 10.65
N LEU A 116 -5.56 -4.82 9.70
CA LEU A 116 -6.30 -4.73 8.44
C LEU A 116 -7.81 -4.69 8.70
N ASP A 117 -8.33 -5.57 9.54
CA ASP A 117 -9.76 -5.61 9.89
C ASP A 117 -10.19 -4.29 10.55
N ALA A 118 -9.40 -3.78 11.49
CA ALA A 118 -9.65 -2.48 12.12
C ALA A 118 -9.61 -1.30 11.14
N LEU A 119 -8.80 -1.38 10.08
CA LEU A 119 -8.79 -0.36 9.03
C LEU A 119 -10.02 -0.47 8.13
N LEU A 120 -10.40 -1.68 7.71
CA LEU A 120 -11.55 -1.89 6.84
C LEU A 120 -12.86 -1.49 7.52
N ALA A 121 -12.99 -1.72 8.83
CA ALA A 121 -14.14 -1.31 9.63
C ALA A 121 -14.10 0.18 10.04
N SER A 122 -13.03 0.91 9.75
CA SER A 122 -12.87 2.31 10.18
C SER A 122 -13.73 3.25 9.34
N PRO A 123 -14.53 4.16 9.94
CA PRO A 123 -15.29 5.16 9.18
C PRO A 123 -14.39 6.18 8.46
N GLU A 124 -13.12 6.31 8.86
CA GLU A 124 -12.16 7.19 8.19
C GLU A 124 -11.63 6.59 6.87
N VAL A 125 -11.69 5.27 6.73
CA VAL A 125 -11.34 4.56 5.50
C VAL A 125 -12.57 4.52 4.61
N THR A 126 -12.57 5.36 3.58
CA THR A 126 -13.72 5.52 2.67
C THR A 126 -13.50 4.86 1.32
N VAL A 127 -12.28 4.38 1.06
CA VAL A 127 -11.90 3.76 -0.22
C VAL A 127 -11.06 2.52 0.04
N VAL A 128 -11.45 1.41 -0.59
CA VAL A 128 -10.60 0.23 -0.74
C VAL A 128 -10.27 0.04 -2.22
N SER A 129 -8.99 -0.05 -2.56
CA SER A 129 -8.50 -0.19 -3.93
C SER A 129 -7.63 -1.44 -4.07
N LEU A 130 -7.58 -2.03 -5.27
CA LEU A 130 -6.98 -3.34 -5.48
C LEU A 130 -6.04 -3.36 -6.68
N THR A 131 -4.83 -3.92 -6.52
CA THR A 131 -3.97 -4.38 -7.63
C THR A 131 -3.44 -5.80 -7.37
N VAL A 132 -4.37 -6.73 -7.14
CA VAL A 132 -4.10 -8.11 -6.70
C VAL A 132 -3.82 -9.09 -7.84
N THR A 133 -3.67 -8.60 -9.08
CA THR A 133 -3.68 -9.37 -10.35
C THR A 133 -5.01 -10.11 -10.59
N GLU A 134 -5.20 -10.64 -11.79
CA GLU A 134 -6.38 -11.39 -12.19
C GLU A 134 -6.64 -12.60 -11.27
N LYS A 135 -5.57 -13.28 -10.85
CA LYS A 135 -5.66 -14.44 -9.96
C LYS A 135 -6.11 -14.08 -8.54
N GLY A 136 -5.91 -12.83 -8.11
CA GLY A 136 -6.30 -12.36 -6.79
C GLY A 136 -7.83 -12.32 -6.58
N TYR A 137 -8.59 -12.22 -7.67
CA TYR A 137 -10.07 -12.23 -7.64
C TYR A 137 -10.68 -13.61 -7.43
N ARG A 138 -9.88 -14.69 -7.52
CA ARG A 138 -10.34 -16.08 -7.33
C ARG A 138 -11.58 -16.41 -8.17
N ARG A 139 -11.58 -15.94 -9.41
CA ARG A 139 -12.72 -16.08 -10.33
C ARG A 139 -12.68 -17.46 -10.99
N ASP A 140 -13.80 -18.16 -10.95
CA ASP A 140 -14.01 -19.38 -11.71
C ASP A 140 -14.15 -19.04 -13.20
N ALA A 141 -13.35 -19.69 -14.05
CA ALA A 141 -13.29 -19.35 -15.47
C ALA A 141 -14.54 -19.79 -16.24
N ALA A 142 -15.22 -20.85 -15.80
CA ALA A 142 -16.37 -21.43 -16.49
C ALA A 142 -17.67 -20.66 -16.19
N THR A 143 -17.88 -20.32 -14.92
CA THR A 143 -19.08 -19.65 -14.41
C THR A 143 -18.92 -18.13 -14.35
N GLY A 144 -17.69 -17.65 -14.27
CA GLY A 144 -17.38 -16.24 -14.10
C GLY A 144 -17.66 -15.68 -12.70
N GLY A 145 -18.12 -16.51 -11.77
CA GLY A 145 -18.34 -16.18 -10.36
C GLY A 145 -17.10 -16.41 -9.50
N LEU A 146 -17.29 -16.36 -8.18
CA LEU A 146 -16.26 -16.74 -7.22
C LEU A 146 -16.02 -18.26 -7.27
N ALA A 147 -14.75 -18.68 -7.34
CA ALA A 147 -14.37 -20.09 -7.30
C ALA A 147 -14.49 -20.62 -5.86
N LEU A 148 -15.66 -21.13 -5.50
CA LEU A 148 -15.96 -21.63 -4.15
C LEU A 148 -15.08 -22.82 -3.74
N GLU A 149 -14.59 -23.58 -4.71
CA GLU A 149 -13.71 -24.72 -4.48
C GLU A 149 -12.21 -24.34 -4.35
N ASP A 150 -11.84 -23.06 -4.58
CA ASP A 150 -10.47 -22.58 -4.32
C ASP A 150 -10.15 -22.73 -2.82
N PRO A 151 -9.00 -23.33 -2.44
CA PRO A 151 -8.70 -23.62 -1.05
C PRO A 151 -8.67 -22.40 -0.11
N LEU A 152 -8.37 -21.21 -0.64
CA LEU A 152 -8.42 -19.99 0.17
C LEU A 152 -9.87 -19.54 0.37
N VAL A 153 -10.68 -19.57 -0.70
CA VAL A 153 -12.10 -19.20 -0.63
C VAL A 153 -12.86 -20.16 0.28
N ARG A 154 -12.68 -21.48 0.09
CA ARG A 154 -13.32 -22.48 0.95
C ARG A 154 -12.92 -22.30 2.41
N GLY A 155 -11.63 -22.10 2.68
CA GLY A 155 -11.14 -21.87 4.03
C GLY A 155 -11.75 -20.63 4.68
N ASP A 156 -11.93 -19.55 3.92
CA ASP A 156 -12.58 -18.34 4.42
C ASP A 156 -14.08 -18.60 4.72
N LEU A 157 -14.79 -19.35 3.87
CA LEU A 157 -16.21 -19.72 4.07
C LEU A 157 -16.43 -20.66 5.25
N GLU A 158 -15.46 -21.53 5.55
CA GLU A 158 -15.49 -22.45 6.70
C GLU A 158 -15.21 -21.75 8.03
N GLY A 159 -15.05 -20.42 8.04
CA GLY A 159 -14.86 -19.64 9.26
C GLY A 159 -13.42 -19.63 9.77
N ARG A 160 -12.44 -19.68 8.87
CA ARG A 160 -11.03 -19.46 9.24
C ARG A 160 -10.92 -18.16 10.06
N PRO A 161 -10.24 -18.17 11.22
CA PRO A 161 -10.14 -17.00 12.09
C PRO A 161 -9.57 -15.74 11.42
N ALA A 162 -8.72 -15.91 10.40
CA ALA A 162 -8.15 -14.82 9.62
C ALA A 162 -8.33 -15.12 8.11
N PRO A 163 -9.15 -14.33 7.38
CA PRO A 163 -9.38 -14.56 5.96
C PRO A 163 -8.11 -14.38 5.12
N ALA A 164 -7.86 -15.32 4.21
CA ALA A 164 -6.67 -15.31 3.36
C ALA A 164 -6.94 -14.83 1.94
N SER A 165 -8.18 -14.94 1.45
CA SER A 165 -8.54 -14.34 0.17
C SER A 165 -8.86 -12.85 0.34
N VAL A 166 -8.66 -12.10 -0.73
CA VAL A 166 -9.00 -10.66 -0.76
C VAL A 166 -10.51 -10.46 -0.57
N ALA A 167 -11.33 -11.34 -1.14
CA ALA A 167 -12.78 -11.32 -0.96
C ALA A 167 -13.17 -11.58 0.51
N GLY A 168 -12.54 -12.57 1.15
CA GLY A 168 -12.75 -12.87 2.56
C GLY A 168 -12.31 -11.72 3.48
N GLN A 169 -11.17 -11.08 3.18
CA GLN A 169 -10.70 -9.91 3.93
C GLN A 169 -11.68 -8.74 3.84
N LEU A 170 -12.17 -8.45 2.65
CA LEU A 170 -13.20 -7.42 2.45
C LEU A 170 -14.48 -7.76 3.20
N ALA A 171 -14.96 -9.01 3.10
CA ALA A 171 -16.19 -9.44 3.75
C ALA A 171 -16.11 -9.44 5.28
N ALA A 172 -14.94 -9.72 5.86
CA ALA A 172 -14.76 -9.70 7.31
C ALA A 172 -14.67 -8.27 7.90
N GLY A 173 -14.30 -7.29 7.09
CA GLY A 173 -14.15 -5.89 7.50
C GLY A 173 -15.37 -5.00 7.24
N LEU A 174 -16.44 -5.54 6.67
CA LEU A 174 -17.71 -4.84 6.35
C LEU A 174 -18.85 -5.33 7.25
#